data_AF-A0A9D1VLP7-F1
#
_entry.id   AF-A0A9D1VLP7-F1
#
_cell.length_a   1.000
_cell.length_b   1.000
_cell.length_c   1.000
_cell.angle_alpha   90.00
_cell.angle_beta   90.00
_cell.angle_gamma   90.00
#
_symmetry.space_group_name_H-M   'P 1'
#
loop_
_entity.id
_entity.type
_entity.pdbx_description
1 polymer ?
#
loop_
_entity_poly.entity_id
_entity_poly.type
_entity_poly.pdbx_seq_one_letter_code
_entity_poly.pdbx_strand_id
1 'polypeptide(L)'
;PTMLQFLQNKTFGSHKVPKGWVIVAAGNPPQYNKSVREFDIVTLDRVRKIDVEADCDVWMEYACRQEVHEAILSYLRVKKDNFYCVENTVDGKFFVTARGWEDLSEILKSYEEFQIPVTESLVEEYLQKEETARDFAAYYQLYRKYGTDYGITRILEGSLSPEDYKEKVEMAGKGGFEERFTVVNLVLGALHTGFSLFAGKEERRICLHEALGYLKNYVQDHEEIQDIQAFIQNRKNSLEVKIEAGLLREKEIRKESWVIRKLEEYDLNLKKDHIQKSVLGFEKIKEYFQNELQEREQEAQKLLDQTEKAFQFLEEAFGDSQEMVLFVSGLTQDDRVMDFLTVHESPMYLKWSEKLLYRQEEERLLEECRKEEDLLGE
;
A
#
# COMPACT_ATOMS: atom_id res chain seq x y z
N PRO A 1 38.43 17.28 -11.98
CA PRO A 1 39.51 16.55 -12.70
C PRO A 1 39.25 15.04 -12.81
N THR A 2 39.11 14.31 -11.70
CA THR A 2 38.95 12.85 -11.70
C THR A 2 37.60 12.39 -12.26
N MET A 3 36.50 13.07 -11.92
CA MET A 3 35.17 12.71 -12.44
C MET A 3 35.06 12.96 -13.95
N LEU A 4 35.65 14.06 -14.44
CA LEU A 4 35.81 14.36 -15.86
C LEU A 4 36.60 13.27 -16.58
N GLN A 5 37.75 12.87 -16.04
CA GLN A 5 38.56 11.77 -16.60
C GLN A 5 37.79 10.43 -16.60
N PHE A 6 36.99 10.18 -15.56
CA PHE A 6 36.17 8.99 -15.43
C PHE A 6 35.02 8.96 -16.44
N LEU A 7 34.28 10.05 -16.58
CA LEU A 7 33.16 10.17 -17.53
C LEU A 7 33.66 10.23 -18.99
N GLN A 8 34.78 10.92 -19.25
CA GLN A 8 35.30 11.10 -20.60
C GLN A 8 36.09 9.88 -21.12
N ASN A 9 36.97 9.30 -20.29
CA ASN A 9 37.91 8.27 -20.74
C ASN A 9 37.60 6.89 -20.17
N LYS A 10 36.51 6.75 -19.39
CA LYS A 10 36.18 5.52 -18.65
C LYS A 10 37.38 5.00 -17.86
N THR A 11 38.11 5.92 -17.22
CA THR A 11 39.32 5.59 -16.45
C THR A 11 39.26 6.22 -15.07
N PHE A 12 39.57 5.45 -14.03
CA PHE A 12 39.76 5.95 -12.68
C PHE A 12 41.25 5.88 -12.33
N GLY A 13 41.94 7.02 -12.38
CA GLY A 13 43.40 7.05 -12.31
C GLY A 13 44.04 6.32 -13.50
N SER A 14 44.90 5.33 -13.23
CA SER A 14 45.54 4.47 -14.24
C SER A 14 44.68 3.28 -14.69
N HIS A 15 43.55 3.03 -14.03
CA HIS A 15 42.71 1.85 -14.30
C HIS A 15 41.61 2.18 -15.31
N LYS A 16 41.49 1.36 -16.36
CA LYS A 16 40.38 1.42 -17.32
C LYS A 16 39.18 0.63 -16.80
N VAL A 17 37.98 1.20 -16.95
CA VAL A 17 36.73 0.48 -16.77
C VAL A 17 36.65 -0.61 -17.85
N PRO A 18 36.23 -1.84 -17.52
CA PRO A 18 36.18 -2.93 -18.48
C PRO A 18 35.27 -2.63 -19.69
N LYS A 19 35.57 -3.24 -20.83
CA LYS A 19 34.74 -3.13 -22.03
C LYS A 19 33.33 -3.68 -21.76
N GLY A 20 32.31 -3.03 -22.31
CA GLY A 20 30.90 -3.40 -22.14
C GLY A 20 30.19 -2.76 -20.94
N TRP A 21 30.92 -2.07 -20.04
CA TRP A 21 30.31 -1.45 -18.87
C TRP A 21 29.71 -0.07 -19.18
N VAL A 22 28.55 0.19 -18.56
CA VAL A 22 27.85 1.49 -18.56
C VAL A 22 28.02 2.13 -17.19
N ILE A 23 28.30 3.44 -17.17
CA ILE A 23 28.42 4.23 -15.94
C ILE A 23 27.11 5.00 -15.79
N VAL A 24 26.43 4.82 -14.65
CA VAL A 24 25.24 5.56 -14.27
C VAL A 24 25.55 6.32 -12.99
N ALA A 25 25.25 7.61 -12.96
CA ALA A 25 25.43 8.47 -11.80
C ALA A 25 24.14 9.25 -11.54
N ALA A 26 23.79 9.41 -10.27
CA ALA A 26 22.67 10.24 -9.82
C ALA A 26 23.23 11.44 -9.05
N GLY A 27 22.62 12.61 -9.24
CA GLY A 27 23.02 13.84 -8.57
C GLY A 27 21.82 14.73 -8.29
N ASN A 28 21.91 15.55 -7.25
CA ASN A 28 20.82 16.44 -6.87
C ASN A 28 20.85 17.72 -7.72
N PRO A 29 19.68 18.30 -8.03
CA PRO A 29 19.59 19.59 -8.70
C PRO A 29 20.28 20.71 -7.90
N PRO A 30 20.74 21.80 -8.54
CA PRO A 30 21.37 22.94 -7.88
C PRO A 30 20.55 23.53 -6.72
N GLN A 31 19.23 23.46 -6.82
CA GLN A 31 18.28 23.95 -5.81
C GLN A 31 18.48 23.26 -4.45
N TYR A 32 19.01 22.04 -4.39
CA TYR A 32 19.15 21.28 -3.15
C TYR A 32 20.46 21.59 -2.43
N ASN A 33 21.53 21.92 -3.18
CA ASN A 33 22.87 22.05 -2.62
C ASN A 33 23.60 23.29 -3.17
N LYS A 34 24.02 24.18 -2.25
CA LYS A 34 24.79 25.39 -2.57
C LYS A 34 26.15 25.10 -3.22
N SER A 35 26.64 23.86 -3.16
CA SER A 35 27.94 23.45 -3.69
C SER A 35 27.88 22.72 -5.04
N VAL A 36 26.71 22.69 -5.71
CA VAL A 36 26.62 22.08 -7.05
C VAL A 36 27.50 22.84 -8.03
N ARG A 37 28.31 22.11 -8.78
CA ARG A 37 29.09 22.63 -9.90
C ARG A 37 28.45 22.15 -11.19
N GLU A 38 28.14 23.08 -12.07
CA GLU A 38 27.67 22.74 -13.41
C GLU A 38 28.77 22.06 -14.22
N PHE A 39 28.37 21.09 -15.03
CA PHE A 39 29.28 20.48 -16.00
C PHE A 39 29.50 21.42 -17.17
N ASP A 40 30.71 21.44 -17.71
CA ASP A 40 31.02 22.15 -18.95
C ASP A 40 30.36 21.46 -20.15
N ILE A 41 30.12 22.22 -21.22
CA ILE A 41 29.41 21.75 -22.43
C ILE A 41 30.06 20.49 -23.02
N VAL A 42 31.39 20.39 -22.98
CA VAL A 42 32.13 19.22 -23.51
C VAL A 42 31.85 17.95 -22.71
N THR A 43 31.59 18.07 -21.42
CA THR A 43 31.18 16.94 -20.58
C THR A 43 29.74 16.58 -20.83
N LEU A 44 28.85 17.57 -20.96
CA LEU A 44 27.43 17.35 -21.27
C LEU A 44 27.22 16.65 -22.63
N ASP A 45 28.02 16.94 -23.64
CA ASP A 45 27.97 16.27 -24.96
C ASP A 45 28.28 14.75 -24.89
N ARG A 46 29.03 14.32 -23.86
CA ARG A 46 29.49 12.94 -23.70
C ARG A 46 28.68 12.12 -22.71
N VAL A 47 27.75 12.74 -22.00
CA VAL A 47 26.83 12.06 -21.08
C VAL A 47 25.41 12.13 -21.60
N ARG A 48 24.60 11.11 -21.30
CA ARG A 48 23.16 11.21 -21.44
C ARG A 48 22.60 11.67 -20.11
N LYS A 49 22.11 12.91 -20.06
CA LYS A 49 21.39 13.46 -18.91
C LYS A 49 19.93 13.02 -19.01
N ILE A 50 19.44 12.39 -17.95
CA ILE A 50 18.01 12.07 -17.79
C ILE A 50 17.58 12.88 -16.58
N ASP A 51 16.64 13.79 -16.79
CA ASP A 51 16.02 14.54 -15.70
C ASP A 51 14.92 13.69 -15.09
N VAL A 52 14.96 13.55 -13.76
CA VAL A 52 14.00 12.78 -12.97
C VAL A 52 13.28 13.76 -12.08
N GLU A 53 11.98 13.88 -12.27
CA GLU A 53 11.13 14.79 -11.53
C GLU A 53 10.23 14.00 -10.57
N ALA A 54 9.82 14.67 -9.49
CA ALA A 54 8.87 14.09 -8.56
C ALA A 54 7.47 14.13 -9.18
N ASP A 55 6.84 12.97 -9.28
CA ASP A 55 5.47 12.83 -9.78
C ASP A 55 4.59 12.30 -8.65
N CYS A 56 3.54 13.05 -8.32
CA CYS A 56 2.64 12.70 -7.22
C CYS A 56 1.82 11.44 -7.55
N ASP A 57 1.35 11.28 -8.79
CA ASP A 57 0.49 10.15 -9.17
C ASP A 57 1.29 8.84 -9.15
N VAL A 58 2.52 8.86 -9.66
CA VAL A 58 3.44 7.71 -9.57
C VAL A 58 3.77 7.37 -8.10
N TRP A 59 3.97 8.38 -7.26
CA TRP A 59 4.22 8.14 -5.84
C TRP A 59 2.98 7.61 -5.11
N MET A 60 1.77 8.04 -5.48
CA MET A 60 0.52 7.54 -4.89
C MET A 60 0.34 6.03 -5.12
N GLU A 61 0.70 5.52 -6.29
CA GLU A 61 0.73 4.07 -6.57
C GLU A 61 1.73 3.33 -5.65
N TYR A 62 2.93 3.89 -5.48
CA TYR A 62 3.91 3.36 -4.53
C TYR A 62 3.39 3.40 -3.09
N ALA A 63 2.81 4.52 -2.68
CA ALA A 63 2.37 4.80 -1.32
C ALA A 63 1.22 3.86 -0.93
N CYS A 64 0.30 3.58 -1.85
CA CYS A 64 -0.73 2.56 -1.66
C CYS A 64 -0.13 1.16 -1.39
N ARG A 65 0.88 0.75 -2.18
CA ARG A 65 1.59 -0.53 -1.99
C ARG A 65 2.41 -0.60 -0.71
N GLN A 66 2.97 0.52 -0.26
CA GLN A 66 3.69 0.62 1.03
C GLN A 66 2.75 0.89 2.22
N GLU A 67 1.43 0.86 2.01
CA GLU A 67 0.43 1.06 3.06
C GLU A 67 0.61 2.41 3.77
N VAL A 68 1.00 3.47 3.06
CA VAL A 68 1.09 4.84 3.59
C VAL A 68 -0.27 5.25 4.16
N HIS A 69 -0.25 5.99 5.26
CA HIS A 69 -1.44 6.39 6.00
C HIS A 69 -2.50 7.05 5.10
N GLU A 70 -3.73 6.55 5.15
CA GLU A 70 -4.82 6.93 4.23
C GLU A 70 -5.18 8.41 4.28
N ALA A 71 -5.05 9.07 5.45
CA ALA A 71 -5.23 10.53 5.54
C ALA A 71 -4.23 11.32 4.68
N ILE A 72 -2.98 10.83 4.53
CA ILE A 72 -1.97 11.45 3.66
C ILE A 72 -2.35 11.24 2.20
N LEU A 73 -2.72 10.01 1.83
CA LEU A 73 -3.18 9.69 0.48
C LEU A 73 -4.39 10.56 0.09
N SER A 74 -5.37 10.64 0.97
CA SER A 74 -6.57 11.46 0.79
C SER A 74 -6.24 12.94 0.60
N TYR A 75 -5.35 13.48 1.44
CA TYR A 75 -4.91 14.87 1.33
C TYR A 75 -4.21 15.16 0.00
N LEU A 76 -3.24 14.33 -0.39
CA LEU A 76 -2.44 14.55 -1.60
C LEU A 76 -3.21 14.32 -2.89
N ARG A 77 -4.30 13.53 -2.90
CA ARG A 77 -5.22 13.46 -4.05
C ARG A 77 -5.86 14.81 -4.38
N VAL A 78 -6.09 15.66 -3.38
CA VAL A 78 -6.64 17.02 -3.56
C VAL A 78 -5.55 18.07 -3.72
N LYS A 79 -4.50 17.97 -2.90
CA LYS A 79 -3.43 18.97 -2.78
C LYS A 79 -2.12 18.45 -3.37
N LYS A 80 -2.14 18.05 -4.64
CA LYS A 80 -0.96 17.50 -5.34
C LYS A 80 0.26 18.43 -5.28
N ASP A 81 0.04 19.75 -5.32
CA ASP A 81 1.11 20.75 -5.25
C ASP A 81 1.87 20.73 -3.91
N ASN A 82 1.29 20.15 -2.87
CA ASN A 82 1.93 19.99 -1.56
C ASN A 82 2.76 18.70 -1.45
N PHE A 83 2.76 17.84 -2.46
CA PHE A 83 3.51 16.58 -2.46
C PHE A 83 5.03 16.81 -2.34
N TYR A 84 5.56 17.73 -3.15
CA TYR A 84 7.00 17.91 -3.26
C TYR A 84 7.34 19.39 -3.52
N CYS A 85 8.15 19.97 -2.63
CA CYS A 85 8.53 21.37 -2.69
C CYS A 85 9.93 21.55 -2.12
N VAL A 86 10.78 22.37 -2.77
CA VAL A 86 12.06 22.80 -2.22
C VAL A 86 12.26 24.27 -2.52
N GLU A 87 12.28 25.08 -1.46
CA GLU A 87 12.42 26.54 -1.52
C GLU A 87 13.64 26.98 -0.73
N ASN A 88 14.42 27.89 -1.31
CA ASN A 88 15.51 28.58 -0.61
C ASN A 88 15.15 30.06 -0.52
N THR A 89 14.88 30.54 0.70
CA THR A 89 14.60 31.95 0.96
C THR A 89 15.74 32.58 1.79
N VAL A 90 15.61 33.88 2.10
CA VAL A 90 16.56 34.59 2.98
C VAL A 90 16.52 34.03 4.40
N ASP A 91 15.35 33.56 4.83
CA ASP A 91 15.08 33.09 6.20
C ASP A 91 15.44 31.61 6.41
N GLY A 92 15.64 30.83 5.34
CA GLY A 92 16.02 29.43 5.48
C GLY A 92 15.80 28.59 4.23
N LYS A 93 15.92 27.27 4.41
CA LYS A 93 15.49 26.27 3.43
C LYS A 93 14.21 25.63 3.92
N PHE A 94 13.19 25.61 3.08
CA PHE A 94 11.92 24.95 3.37
C PHE A 94 11.70 23.85 2.35
N PHE A 95 11.25 22.69 2.80
CA PHE A 95 11.04 21.57 1.90
C PHE A 95 9.98 20.58 2.38
N VAL A 96 9.36 19.95 1.40
CA VAL A 96 8.50 18.78 1.55
C VAL A 96 8.96 17.77 0.52
N THR A 97 9.09 16.50 0.93
CA THR A 97 9.54 15.42 0.07
C THR A 97 8.66 14.20 0.24
N ALA A 98 8.65 13.32 -0.76
CA ALA A 98 8.02 12.00 -0.70
C ALA A 98 8.38 11.21 0.58
N ARG A 99 9.66 11.29 1.00
CA ARG A 99 10.12 10.65 2.23
C ARG A 99 9.52 11.27 3.49
N GLY A 100 9.36 12.59 3.54
CA GLY A 100 8.73 13.27 4.68
C GLY A 100 7.31 12.77 4.92
N TRP A 101 6.55 12.52 3.84
CA TRP A 101 5.21 11.92 3.92
C TRP A 101 5.22 10.47 4.41
N GLU A 102 6.18 9.66 3.96
CA GLU A 102 6.33 8.27 4.41
C GLU A 102 6.73 8.18 5.89
N ASP A 103 7.71 8.98 6.32
CA ASP A 103 8.16 9.05 7.71
C ASP A 103 7.01 9.55 8.62
N LEU A 104 6.25 10.56 8.17
CA LEU A 104 5.05 11.04 8.86
C LEU A 104 3.98 9.95 8.98
N SER A 105 3.75 9.18 7.91
CA SER A 105 2.78 8.06 7.90
C SER A 105 3.05 7.06 9.03
N GLU A 106 4.30 6.63 9.19
CA GLU A 106 4.67 5.65 10.22
C GLU A 106 4.44 6.18 11.64
N ILE A 107 4.68 7.47 11.84
CA ILE A 107 4.41 8.15 13.11
C ILE A 107 2.92 8.30 13.38
N LEU A 108 2.12 8.67 12.37
CA LEU A 108 0.66 8.73 12.51
C LEU A 108 0.10 7.38 12.93
N LYS A 109 0.46 6.29 12.23
CA LYS A 109 0.02 4.93 12.58
C LYS A 109 0.35 4.58 14.03
N SER A 110 1.59 4.84 14.45
CA SER A 110 2.04 4.58 15.82
C SER A 110 1.26 5.40 16.84
N TYR A 111 1.04 6.68 16.57
CA TYR A 111 0.32 7.59 17.48
C TYR A 111 -1.14 7.21 17.60
N GLU A 112 -1.79 6.80 16.52
CA GLU A 112 -3.15 6.28 16.55
C GLU A 112 -3.26 4.99 17.38
N GLU A 113 -2.32 4.05 17.21
CA GLU A 113 -2.26 2.81 17.98
C GLU A 113 -2.13 3.08 19.49
N PHE A 114 -1.26 4.02 19.87
CA PHE A 114 -1.06 4.42 21.27
C PHE A 114 -2.03 5.50 21.76
N GLN A 115 -2.99 5.92 20.94
CA GLN A 115 -3.96 6.99 21.25
C GLN A 115 -3.31 8.32 21.67
N ILE A 116 -2.14 8.61 21.10
CA ILE A 116 -1.41 9.85 21.32
C ILE A 116 -1.94 10.91 20.33
N PRO A 117 -2.28 12.12 20.79
CA PRO A 117 -2.77 13.17 19.90
C PRO A 117 -1.65 13.65 18.95
N VAL A 118 -2.00 13.78 17.67
CA VAL A 118 -1.13 14.37 16.65
C VAL A 118 -1.30 15.89 16.66
N THR A 119 -0.20 16.62 16.82
CA THR A 119 -0.18 18.09 16.84
C THR A 119 0.40 18.66 15.55
N GLU A 120 0.08 19.91 15.22
CA GLU A 120 0.70 20.64 14.09
C GLU A 120 2.23 20.66 14.21
N SER A 121 2.74 20.89 15.42
CA SER A 121 4.19 20.88 15.69
C SER A 121 4.85 19.54 15.35
N LEU A 122 4.16 18.41 15.53
CA LEU A 122 4.67 17.10 15.14
C LEU A 122 4.75 17.00 13.62
N VAL A 123 3.70 17.44 12.92
CA VAL A 123 3.66 17.41 11.45
C VAL A 123 4.78 18.27 10.85
N GLU A 124 5.06 19.44 11.43
CA GLU A 124 6.15 20.35 11.01
C GLU A 124 7.55 19.72 11.07
N GLU A 125 7.78 18.74 11.96
CA GLU A 125 9.06 18.03 12.03
C GLU A 125 9.35 17.20 10.77
N TYR A 126 8.30 16.74 10.08
CA TYR A 126 8.38 15.91 8.86
C TYR A 126 8.15 16.72 7.58
N LEU A 127 7.25 17.70 7.63
CA LEU A 127 6.91 18.59 6.52
C LEU A 127 7.48 19.99 6.81
N GLN A 128 8.72 20.24 6.39
CA GLN A 128 9.45 21.48 6.69
C GLN A 128 9.02 22.68 5.83
N LYS A 129 7.71 22.86 5.70
CA LYS A 129 7.04 24.02 5.12
C LYS A 129 5.78 24.28 5.94
N GLU A 130 5.80 25.37 6.70
CA GLU A 130 4.78 25.73 7.70
C GLU A 130 3.36 25.70 7.12
N GLU A 131 3.15 26.28 5.93
CA GLU A 131 1.85 26.30 5.27
C GLU A 131 1.32 24.88 4.97
N THR A 132 2.17 24.01 4.41
CA THR A 132 1.81 22.62 4.08
C THR A 132 1.56 21.79 5.35
N ALA A 133 2.40 21.95 6.38
CA ALA A 133 2.25 21.25 7.65
C ALA A 133 0.95 21.64 8.35
N ARG A 134 0.64 22.94 8.42
CA ARG A 134 -0.61 23.45 8.98
C ARG A 134 -1.84 22.95 8.25
N ASP A 135 -1.82 23.03 6.92
CA ASP A 135 -2.93 22.59 6.07
C ASP A 135 -3.19 21.10 6.23
N PHE A 136 -2.13 20.27 6.22
CA PHE A 136 -2.27 18.83 6.51
C PHE A 136 -2.74 18.55 7.93
N ALA A 137 -2.22 19.25 8.95
CA ALA A 137 -2.63 19.04 10.34
C ALA A 137 -4.13 19.35 10.54
N ALA A 138 -4.62 20.45 9.95
CA ALA A 138 -6.04 20.79 9.96
C ALA A 138 -6.88 19.73 9.22
N TYR A 139 -6.42 19.31 8.03
CA TYR A 139 -7.06 18.25 7.26
C TYR A 139 -7.14 16.94 8.05
N TYR A 140 -6.06 16.53 8.69
CA TYR A 140 -5.98 15.29 9.48
C TYR A 140 -6.97 15.31 10.65
N GLN A 141 -7.12 16.44 11.35
CA GLN A 141 -8.13 16.57 12.40
C GLN A 141 -9.56 16.39 11.88
N LEU A 142 -9.87 16.98 10.73
CA LEU A 142 -11.16 16.80 10.07
C LEU A 142 -11.36 15.35 9.62
N TYR A 143 -10.35 14.73 9.04
CA TYR A 143 -10.36 13.33 8.64
C TYR A 143 -10.68 12.40 9.82
N ARG A 144 -10.03 12.60 10.97
CA ARG A 144 -10.30 11.83 12.20
C ARG A 144 -11.70 12.08 12.75
N LYS A 145 -12.16 13.34 12.73
CA LYS A 145 -13.50 13.71 13.18
C LYS A 145 -14.56 13.04 12.31
N TYR A 146 -14.47 13.16 10.99
CA TYR A 146 -15.40 12.51 10.07
C TYR A 146 -15.36 10.99 10.18
N GLY A 147 -14.17 10.38 10.31
CA GLY A 147 -14.07 8.95 10.55
C GLY A 147 -14.86 8.49 11.79
N THR A 148 -14.86 9.30 12.84
CA THR A 148 -15.63 9.06 14.07
C THR A 148 -17.12 9.32 13.88
N ASP A 149 -17.49 10.47 13.31
CA ASP A 149 -18.88 10.93 13.16
C ASP A 149 -19.69 10.01 12.21
N TYR A 150 -19.05 9.51 11.16
CA TYR A 150 -19.67 8.56 10.22
C TYR A 150 -19.62 7.12 10.72
N GLY A 151 -18.57 6.73 11.46
CA GLY A 151 -18.40 5.37 11.94
C GLY A 151 -18.30 4.36 10.80
N ILE A 152 -17.42 4.62 9.83
CA ILE A 152 -17.28 3.86 8.57
C ILE A 152 -17.25 2.34 8.80
N THR A 153 -16.50 1.86 9.79
CA THR A 153 -16.45 0.43 10.11
C THR A 153 -17.84 -0.16 10.36
N ARG A 154 -18.73 0.56 11.06
CA ARG A 154 -20.10 0.10 11.33
C ARG A 154 -20.98 0.14 10.09
N ILE A 155 -20.75 1.11 9.18
CA ILE A 155 -21.40 1.17 7.87
C ILE A 155 -21.02 -0.08 7.06
N LEU A 156 -19.72 -0.37 6.94
CA LEU A 156 -19.22 -1.50 6.16
C LEU A 156 -19.62 -2.85 6.77
N GLU A 157 -19.69 -2.95 8.09
CA GLU A 157 -20.20 -4.16 8.74
C GLU A 157 -21.72 -4.31 8.62
N GLY A 158 -22.45 -3.23 8.36
CA GLY A 158 -23.92 -3.22 8.36
C GLY A 158 -24.50 -3.34 9.77
N SER A 159 -23.79 -2.80 10.77
CA SER A 159 -24.15 -2.89 12.20
C SER A 159 -24.84 -1.63 12.75
N LEU A 160 -25.14 -0.65 11.88
CA LEU A 160 -25.95 0.51 12.21
C LEU A 160 -27.44 0.15 12.22
N SER A 161 -28.22 0.86 13.05
CA SER A 161 -29.68 0.82 12.92
C SER A 161 -30.10 1.44 11.57
N PRO A 162 -31.26 1.07 11.02
CA PRO A 162 -31.77 1.70 9.80
C PRO A 162 -31.87 3.23 9.92
N GLU A 163 -32.23 3.73 11.10
CA GLU A 163 -32.32 5.16 11.39
C GLU A 163 -30.94 5.83 11.35
N ASP A 164 -29.95 5.26 12.04
CA ASP A 164 -28.59 5.82 12.08
C ASP A 164 -27.95 5.77 10.69
N TYR A 165 -28.12 4.67 9.95
CA TYR A 165 -27.62 4.52 8.59
C TYR A 165 -28.18 5.60 7.66
N LYS A 166 -29.50 5.81 7.70
CA LYS A 166 -30.16 6.84 6.90
C LYS A 166 -29.67 8.25 7.27
N GLU A 167 -29.44 8.52 8.56
CA GLU A 167 -28.83 9.77 9.01
C GLU A 167 -27.44 9.96 8.40
N LYS A 168 -26.59 8.92 8.37
CA LYS A 168 -25.24 9.02 7.78
C LYS A 168 -25.28 9.24 6.28
N VAL A 169 -26.19 8.59 5.55
CA VAL A 169 -26.41 8.82 4.12
C VAL A 169 -26.84 10.26 3.86
N GLU A 170 -27.79 10.79 4.65
CA GLU A 170 -28.27 12.17 4.52
C GLU A 170 -27.19 13.20 4.88
N MET A 171 -26.40 12.91 5.91
CA MET A 171 -25.25 13.73 6.33
C MET A 171 -24.21 13.81 5.21
N ALA A 172 -23.83 12.67 4.63
CA ALA A 172 -22.91 12.62 3.48
C ALA A 172 -23.48 13.40 2.30
N GLY A 173 -24.73 13.14 1.91
CA GLY A 173 -25.35 13.79 0.74
C GLY A 173 -25.52 15.31 0.87
N LYS A 174 -25.65 15.84 2.10
CA LYS A 174 -25.70 17.29 2.40
C LYS A 174 -24.33 17.91 2.66
N GLY A 175 -23.29 17.10 2.81
CA GLY A 175 -21.93 17.55 3.06
C GLY A 175 -21.40 18.45 1.95
N GLY A 176 -20.52 19.38 2.34
CA GLY A 176 -19.75 20.17 1.36
C GLY A 176 -18.78 19.28 0.58
N PHE A 177 -18.18 19.82 -0.48
CA PHE A 177 -17.23 19.09 -1.33
C PHE A 177 -16.11 18.41 -0.52
N GLU A 178 -15.49 19.13 0.42
CA GLU A 178 -14.40 18.60 1.25
C GLU A 178 -14.83 17.43 2.14
N GLU A 179 -16.04 17.50 2.70
CA GLU A 179 -16.60 16.43 3.52
C GLU A 179 -16.91 15.21 2.67
N ARG A 180 -17.60 15.38 1.54
CA ARG A 180 -17.94 14.30 0.61
C ARG A 180 -16.68 13.57 0.14
N PHE A 181 -15.67 14.32 -0.28
CA PHE A 181 -14.38 13.79 -0.69
C PHE A 181 -13.70 13.01 0.47
N THR A 182 -13.73 13.55 1.68
CA THR A 182 -13.13 12.90 2.84
C THR A 182 -13.86 11.61 3.21
N VAL A 183 -15.19 11.59 3.14
CA VAL A 183 -16.01 10.39 3.36
C VAL A 183 -15.65 9.28 2.36
N VAL A 184 -15.54 9.60 1.08
CA VAL A 184 -15.12 8.61 0.06
C VAL A 184 -13.76 8.00 0.39
N ASN A 185 -12.78 8.83 0.77
CA ASN A 185 -11.44 8.34 1.10
C ASN A 185 -11.39 7.58 2.42
N LEU A 186 -12.22 7.92 3.41
CA LEU A 186 -12.36 7.14 4.64
C LEU A 186 -12.92 5.73 4.33
N VAL A 187 -13.89 5.64 3.42
CA VAL A 187 -14.43 4.35 2.95
C VAL A 187 -13.36 3.56 2.20
N LEU A 188 -12.62 4.19 1.28
CA LEU A 188 -11.48 3.57 0.58
C LEU A 188 -10.45 3.04 1.58
N GLY A 189 -10.01 3.85 2.54
CA GLY A 189 -8.99 3.47 3.49
C GLY A 189 -9.41 2.30 4.38
N ALA A 190 -10.68 2.24 4.78
CA ALA A 190 -11.23 1.10 5.51
C ALA A 190 -11.21 -0.18 4.68
N LEU A 191 -11.57 -0.10 3.39
CA LEU A 191 -11.51 -1.23 2.48
C LEU A 191 -10.07 -1.65 2.18
N HIS A 192 -9.16 -0.74 1.84
CA HIS A 192 -7.75 -1.03 1.60
C HIS A 192 -7.11 -1.72 2.79
N THR A 193 -7.44 -1.30 4.02
CA THR A 193 -7.01 -2.00 5.24
C THR A 193 -7.51 -3.45 5.27
N GLY A 194 -8.79 -3.67 4.95
CA GLY A 194 -9.39 -5.01 4.82
C GLY A 194 -8.69 -5.88 3.77
N PHE A 195 -8.47 -5.36 2.56
CA PHE A 195 -7.77 -6.05 1.48
C PHE A 195 -6.31 -6.34 1.83
N SER A 196 -5.61 -5.40 2.46
CA SER A 196 -4.22 -5.58 2.91
C SER A 196 -4.10 -6.70 3.93
N LEU A 197 -5.01 -6.73 4.92
CA LEU A 197 -5.06 -7.79 5.92
C LEU A 197 -5.38 -9.16 5.30
N PHE A 198 -6.31 -9.21 4.35
CA PHE A 198 -6.66 -10.44 3.64
C PHE A 198 -5.49 -10.96 2.80
N ALA A 199 -4.87 -10.10 1.97
CA ALA A 199 -3.71 -10.44 1.15
C ALA A 199 -2.53 -10.90 2.01
N GLY A 200 -2.26 -10.24 3.13
CA GLY A 200 -1.21 -10.62 4.07
C GLY A 200 -1.45 -11.99 4.73
N LYS A 201 -2.71 -12.35 5.02
CA LYS A 201 -3.07 -13.70 5.47
C LYS A 201 -2.89 -14.72 4.36
N GLU A 202 -3.25 -14.39 3.13
CA GLU A 202 -3.11 -15.29 1.99
C GLU A 202 -1.65 -15.61 1.67
N GLU A 203 -0.77 -14.60 1.67
CA GLU A 203 0.68 -14.80 1.55
C GLU A 203 1.20 -15.79 2.61
N ARG A 204 0.72 -15.69 3.85
CA ARG A 204 1.12 -16.59 4.96
C ARG A 204 0.57 -18.00 4.77
N ARG A 205 -0.66 -18.16 4.29
CA ARG A 205 -1.27 -19.47 3.98
C ARG A 205 -0.51 -20.18 2.85
N ILE A 206 -0.07 -19.45 1.82
CA ILE A 206 0.78 -19.99 0.76
C ILE A 206 2.08 -20.53 1.35
N CYS A 207 2.78 -19.75 2.18
CA CYS A 207 4.01 -20.22 2.84
C CYS A 207 3.77 -21.44 3.76
N LEU A 208 2.64 -21.47 4.47
CA LEU A 208 2.27 -22.64 5.28
C LEU A 208 2.00 -23.87 4.40
N HIS A 209 1.29 -23.71 3.28
CA HIS A 209 1.04 -24.80 2.34
C HIS A 209 2.35 -25.38 1.79
N GLU A 210 3.30 -24.54 1.40
CA GLU A 210 4.64 -24.97 0.98
C GLU A 210 5.36 -25.73 2.10
N ALA A 211 5.34 -25.21 3.34
CA ALA A 211 5.93 -25.86 4.50
C ALA A 211 5.31 -27.23 4.79
N LEU A 212 3.98 -27.37 4.64
CA LEU A 212 3.27 -28.64 4.75
C LEU A 212 3.66 -29.62 3.62
N GLY A 213 3.93 -29.11 2.42
CA GLY A 213 4.50 -29.91 1.32
C GLY A 213 5.87 -30.50 1.67
N TYR A 214 6.76 -29.69 2.27
CA TYR A 214 8.05 -30.20 2.77
C TYR A 214 7.89 -31.18 3.92
N LEU A 215 6.99 -30.90 4.86
CA LEU A 215 6.69 -31.79 5.98
C LEU A 215 6.16 -33.14 5.49
N LYS A 216 5.30 -33.16 4.47
CA LYS A 216 4.78 -34.39 3.85
C LYS A 216 5.91 -35.29 3.39
N ASN A 217 6.88 -34.73 2.66
CA ASN A 217 8.02 -35.49 2.15
C ASN A 217 8.91 -35.96 3.29
N TYR A 218 9.15 -35.11 4.30
CA TYR A 218 9.93 -35.46 5.47
C TYR A 218 9.32 -36.65 6.24
N VAL A 219 8.00 -36.65 6.44
CA VAL A 219 7.25 -37.71 7.13
C VAL A 219 7.15 -39.01 6.32
N GLN A 220 7.32 -38.99 4.99
CA GLN A 220 7.35 -40.23 4.21
C GLN A 220 8.57 -41.10 4.52
N ASP A 221 9.68 -40.46 4.89
CA ASP A 221 10.94 -41.14 5.23
C ASP A 221 11.07 -41.45 6.74
N HIS A 222 10.08 -41.06 7.55
CA HIS A 222 10.16 -41.06 9.02
C HIS A 222 8.82 -41.41 9.70
N GLU A 223 8.79 -42.40 10.60
CA GLU A 223 7.53 -43.01 11.10
C GLU A 223 6.98 -42.43 12.42
N GLU A 224 7.76 -41.65 13.19
CA GLU A 224 7.42 -41.23 14.54
C GLU A 224 7.01 -39.75 14.63
N ILE A 225 6.20 -39.39 15.63
CA ILE A 225 5.79 -37.98 15.81
C ILE A 225 6.96 -37.05 16.16
N GLN A 226 8.06 -37.59 16.70
CA GLN A 226 9.29 -36.85 16.98
C GLN A 226 9.88 -36.22 15.71
N ASP A 227 9.56 -36.78 14.54
CA ASP A 227 10.03 -36.30 13.25
C ASP A 227 9.38 -34.96 12.86
N ILE A 228 8.12 -34.74 13.25
CA ILE A 228 7.44 -33.45 13.06
C ILE A 228 8.11 -32.37 13.93
N GLN A 229 8.49 -32.71 15.17
CA GLN A 229 9.19 -31.78 16.06
C GLN A 229 10.60 -31.46 15.56
N ALA A 230 11.33 -32.47 15.09
CA ALA A 230 12.63 -32.29 14.48
C ALA A 230 12.55 -31.38 13.25
N PHE A 231 11.54 -31.55 12.40
CA PHE A 231 11.28 -30.68 11.26
C PHE A 231 11.07 -29.21 11.68
N ILE A 232 10.20 -28.97 12.67
CA ILE A 232 9.94 -27.61 13.20
C ILE A 232 11.23 -27.01 13.78
N GLN A 233 11.98 -27.78 14.56
CA GLN A 233 13.23 -27.32 15.17
C GLN A 233 14.29 -26.99 14.11
N ASN A 234 14.41 -27.79 13.05
CA ASN A 234 15.30 -27.51 11.93
C ASN A 234 14.95 -26.20 11.22
N ARG A 235 13.66 -25.91 11.04
CA ARG A 235 13.23 -24.61 10.46
C ARG A 235 13.55 -23.45 11.38
N LYS A 236 13.37 -23.59 12.70
CA LYS A 236 13.78 -22.56 13.68
C LYS A 236 15.28 -22.27 13.61
N ASN A 237 16.11 -23.30 13.65
CA ASN A 237 17.56 -23.15 13.59
C ASN A 237 17.98 -22.50 12.26
N SER A 238 17.36 -22.90 11.14
CA SER A 238 17.60 -22.30 9.81
C SER A 238 17.22 -20.81 9.77
N LEU A 239 16.09 -20.44 10.36
CA LEU A 239 15.67 -19.05 10.47
C LEU A 239 16.67 -18.24 11.31
N GLU A 240 17.09 -18.75 12.47
CA GLU A 240 18.07 -18.10 13.35
C GLU A 240 19.40 -17.84 12.62
N VAL A 241 19.96 -18.85 11.96
CA VAL A 241 21.20 -18.71 11.16
C VAL A 241 21.04 -17.66 10.06
N LYS A 242 19.89 -17.61 9.38
CA LYS A 242 19.65 -16.62 8.32
C LYS A 242 19.48 -15.20 8.86
N ILE A 243 18.91 -15.05 10.05
CA ILE A 243 18.80 -13.76 10.74
C ILE A 243 20.19 -13.27 11.14
N GLU A 244 20.99 -14.12 11.79
CA GLU A 244 22.36 -13.77 12.21
C GLU A 244 23.25 -13.39 11.02
N ALA A 245 23.05 -14.06 9.88
CA ALA A 245 23.77 -13.77 8.64
C ALA A 245 23.22 -12.53 7.86
N GLY A 246 22.14 -11.90 8.32
CA GLY A 246 21.52 -10.75 7.63
C GLY A 246 20.94 -11.07 6.26
N LEU A 247 20.53 -12.32 6.03
CA LEU A 247 20.08 -12.82 4.72
C LEU A 247 18.58 -12.59 4.45
N LEU A 248 17.81 -12.16 5.46
CA LEU A 248 16.37 -11.99 5.39
C LEU A 248 15.95 -10.58 5.79
N ARG A 249 14.95 -10.05 5.09
CA ARG A 249 14.24 -8.82 5.46
C ARG A 249 13.24 -9.10 6.58
N GLU A 250 12.83 -8.06 7.28
CA GLU A 250 11.88 -8.19 8.39
C GLU A 250 10.54 -8.83 7.99
N LYS A 251 9.99 -8.50 6.80
CA LYS A 251 8.78 -9.13 6.27
C LYS A 251 8.94 -10.65 6.12
N GLU A 252 10.11 -11.11 5.66
CA GLU A 252 10.40 -12.53 5.47
C GLU A 252 10.56 -13.25 6.81
N ILE A 253 11.23 -12.61 7.77
CA ILE A 253 11.38 -13.12 9.14
C ILE A 253 10.00 -13.29 9.79
N ARG A 254 9.12 -12.28 9.69
CA ARG A 254 7.76 -12.31 10.24
C ARG A 254 6.93 -13.43 9.63
N LYS A 255 7.01 -13.65 8.31
CA LYS A 255 6.32 -14.75 7.61
C LYS A 255 6.80 -16.12 8.09
N GLU A 256 8.11 -16.35 8.08
CA GLU A 256 8.68 -17.64 8.48
C GLU A 256 8.40 -17.95 9.96
N SER A 257 8.51 -16.93 10.83
CA SER A 257 8.15 -17.06 12.25
C SER A 257 6.69 -17.44 12.45
N TRP A 258 5.78 -16.87 11.64
CA TRP A 258 4.36 -17.20 11.70
C TRP A 258 4.10 -18.65 11.28
N VAL A 259 4.73 -19.11 10.19
CA VAL A 259 4.61 -20.51 9.73
C VAL A 259 5.11 -21.47 10.80
N ILE A 260 6.26 -21.20 11.41
CA ILE A 260 6.80 -22.02 12.50
C ILE A 260 5.80 -22.08 13.66
N ARG A 261 5.26 -20.95 14.10
CA ARG A 261 4.25 -20.91 15.18
C ARG A 261 2.99 -21.72 14.84
N LYS A 262 2.52 -21.68 13.59
CA LYS A 262 1.38 -22.48 13.14
C LYS A 262 1.67 -23.97 13.14
N LEU A 263 2.87 -24.37 12.71
CA LEU A 263 3.29 -25.78 12.78
C LEU A 263 3.41 -26.26 14.24
N GLU A 264 3.88 -25.42 15.15
CA GLU A 264 3.90 -25.72 16.59
C GLU A 264 2.49 -25.86 17.17
N GLU A 265 1.56 -25.00 16.75
CA GLU A 265 0.14 -25.11 17.13
C GLU A 265 -0.44 -26.45 16.67
N TYR A 266 -0.14 -26.86 15.44
CA TYR A 266 -0.54 -28.18 14.92
C TYR A 266 0.08 -29.33 15.71
N ASP A 267 1.39 -29.33 15.98
CA ASP A 267 2.06 -30.35 16.82
C ASP A 267 1.43 -30.43 18.22
N LEU A 268 1.11 -29.28 18.82
CA LEU A 268 0.44 -29.24 20.12
C LEU A 268 -0.96 -29.86 20.08
N ASN A 269 -1.74 -29.60 19.01
CA ASN A 269 -3.07 -30.19 18.86
C ASN A 269 -3.00 -31.70 18.61
N LEU A 270 -2.01 -32.18 17.83
CA LEU A 270 -1.76 -33.63 17.66
C LEU A 270 -1.46 -34.32 19.00
N LYS A 271 -0.68 -33.66 19.88
CA LYS A 271 -0.39 -34.17 21.23
C LYS A 271 -1.64 -34.26 22.10
N LYS A 272 -2.51 -33.25 22.05
CA LYS A 272 -3.80 -33.27 22.77
C LYS A 272 -4.71 -34.40 22.29
N ASP A 273 -4.68 -34.70 20.99
CA ASP A 273 -5.43 -35.80 20.38
C ASP A 273 -4.75 -37.17 20.57
N HIS A 274 -3.64 -37.23 21.32
CA HIS A 274 -2.85 -38.45 21.59
C HIS A 274 -2.38 -39.19 20.33
N ILE A 275 -2.16 -38.46 19.23
CA ILE A 275 -1.65 -39.03 17.98
C ILE A 275 -0.13 -39.23 18.13
N GLN A 276 0.37 -40.43 17.81
CA GLN A 276 1.79 -40.78 17.98
C GLN A 276 2.50 -41.20 16.69
N LYS A 277 1.73 -41.53 15.63
CA LYS A 277 2.29 -41.94 14.33
C LYS A 277 2.34 -40.75 13.38
N SER A 278 3.46 -40.59 12.69
CA SER A 278 3.70 -39.45 11.79
C SER A 278 2.68 -39.38 10.64
N VAL A 279 2.34 -40.51 10.02
CA VAL A 279 1.37 -40.61 8.92
C VAL A 279 -0.04 -40.18 9.37
N LEU A 280 -0.50 -40.68 10.52
CA LEU A 280 -1.80 -40.27 11.10
C LEU A 280 -1.78 -38.80 11.53
N GLY A 281 -0.65 -38.33 12.07
CA GLY A 281 -0.45 -36.92 12.41
C GLY A 281 -0.55 -36.02 11.19
N PHE A 282 0.06 -36.40 10.07
CA PHE A 282 0.00 -35.62 8.84
C PHE A 282 -1.41 -35.58 8.25
N GLU A 283 -2.17 -36.68 8.27
CA GLU A 283 -3.58 -36.64 7.87
C GLU A 283 -4.39 -35.66 8.74
N LYS A 284 -4.15 -35.65 10.06
CA LYS A 284 -4.83 -34.71 10.95
C LYS A 284 -4.39 -33.25 10.72
N ILE A 285 -3.13 -33.01 10.38
CA ILE A 285 -2.64 -31.69 9.97
C ILE A 285 -3.36 -31.20 8.70
N LYS A 286 -3.65 -32.08 7.74
CA LYS A 286 -4.47 -31.70 6.58
C LYS A 286 -5.86 -31.25 6.98
N GLU A 287 -6.50 -31.91 7.95
CA GLU A 287 -7.81 -31.47 8.48
C GLU A 287 -7.70 -30.08 9.12
N TYR A 288 -6.65 -29.80 9.91
CA TYR A 288 -6.43 -28.47 10.47
C TYR A 288 -6.23 -27.41 9.37
N PHE A 289 -5.49 -27.73 8.32
CA PHE A 289 -5.31 -26.83 7.17
C PHE A 289 -6.61 -26.64 6.37
N GLN A 290 -7.47 -27.65 6.28
CA GLN A 290 -8.79 -27.51 5.66
C GLN A 290 -9.67 -26.51 6.43
N ASN A 291 -9.60 -26.48 7.76
CA ASN A 291 -10.31 -25.47 8.55
C ASN A 291 -9.82 -24.04 8.23
N GLU A 292 -8.50 -23.85 8.04
CA GLU A 292 -7.94 -22.55 7.63
C GLU A 292 -8.47 -22.11 6.24
N LEU A 293 -8.73 -23.06 5.33
CA LEU A 293 -9.35 -22.77 4.03
C LEU A 293 -10.83 -22.39 4.16
N GLN A 294 -11.57 -22.98 5.10
CA GLN A 294 -12.95 -22.59 5.39
C GLN A 294 -13.02 -21.19 6.03
N GLU A 295 -12.12 -20.89 6.97
CA GLU A 295 -12.00 -19.55 7.55
C GLU A 295 -11.67 -18.51 6.47
N ARG A 296 -10.79 -18.85 5.52
CA ARG A 296 -10.48 -18.00 4.37
C ARG A 296 -11.72 -17.64 3.56
N GLU A 297 -12.59 -18.61 3.27
CA GLU A 297 -13.83 -18.36 2.52
C GLU A 297 -14.79 -17.42 3.27
N GLN A 298 -14.90 -17.58 4.59
CA GLN A 298 -15.71 -16.69 5.43
C GLN A 298 -15.13 -15.27 5.46
N GLU A 299 -13.81 -15.13 5.58
CA GLU A 299 -13.13 -13.84 5.54
C GLU A 299 -13.31 -13.15 4.18
N ALA A 300 -13.18 -13.89 3.08
CA ALA A 300 -13.38 -13.37 1.73
C ALA A 300 -14.83 -12.90 1.55
N GLN A 301 -15.81 -13.69 1.96
CA GLN A 301 -17.21 -13.29 1.88
C GLN A 301 -17.49 -12.03 2.72
N LYS A 302 -16.94 -11.94 3.93
CA LYS A 302 -17.09 -10.74 4.77
C LYS A 302 -16.52 -9.50 4.08
N LEU A 303 -15.34 -9.61 3.46
CA LEU A 303 -14.70 -8.49 2.78
C LEU A 303 -15.47 -8.07 1.51
N LEU A 304 -16.01 -9.05 0.77
CA LEU A 304 -16.89 -8.80 -0.37
C LEU A 304 -18.18 -8.08 0.08
N ASP A 305 -18.83 -8.55 1.16
CA ASP A 305 -20.03 -7.90 1.72
C ASP A 305 -19.74 -6.47 2.18
N GLN A 306 -18.57 -6.22 2.77
CA GLN A 306 -18.12 -4.87 3.15
C GLN A 306 -17.96 -3.98 1.92
N THR A 307 -17.39 -4.52 0.84
CA THR A 307 -17.22 -3.82 -0.44
C THR A 307 -18.58 -3.46 -1.06
N GLU A 308 -19.53 -4.39 -1.08
CA GLU A 308 -20.89 -4.15 -1.57
C GLU A 308 -21.63 -3.08 -0.74
N LYS A 309 -21.51 -3.13 0.59
CA LYS A 309 -22.09 -2.11 1.48
C LYS A 309 -21.45 -0.74 1.30
N ALA A 310 -20.14 -0.68 1.01
CA ALA A 310 -19.47 0.58 0.67
C ALA A 310 -20.08 1.19 -0.59
N PHE A 311 -20.23 0.39 -1.65
CA PHE A 311 -20.88 0.83 -2.89
C PHE A 311 -22.32 1.28 -2.65
N GLN A 312 -23.10 0.52 -1.88
CA GLN A 312 -24.47 0.88 -1.54
C GLN A 312 -24.53 2.22 -0.81
N PHE A 313 -23.71 2.40 0.23
CA PHE A 313 -23.66 3.64 1.00
C PHE A 313 -23.32 4.85 0.12
N LEU A 314 -22.29 4.74 -0.71
CA LEU A 314 -21.85 5.82 -1.60
C LEU A 314 -22.87 6.09 -2.72
N GLU A 315 -23.53 5.07 -3.26
CA GLU A 315 -24.59 5.23 -4.26
C GLU A 315 -25.81 5.92 -3.67
N GLU A 316 -26.23 5.56 -2.46
CA GLU A 316 -27.36 6.22 -1.79
C GLU A 316 -27.03 7.66 -1.39
N ALA A 317 -25.79 7.94 -0.97
CA ALA A 317 -25.37 9.27 -0.53
C ALA A 317 -25.12 10.22 -1.71
N PHE A 318 -24.48 9.74 -2.77
CA PHE A 318 -23.93 10.59 -3.83
C PHE A 318 -24.48 10.27 -5.23
N GLY A 319 -25.16 9.14 -5.41
CA GLY A 319 -25.68 8.70 -6.69
C GLY A 319 -24.60 8.58 -7.77
N ASP A 320 -24.96 8.99 -8.98
CA ASP A 320 -24.05 9.01 -10.12
C ASP A 320 -23.27 10.34 -10.19
N SER A 321 -22.15 10.39 -9.46
CA SER A 321 -21.36 11.61 -9.24
C SER A 321 -19.85 11.37 -9.30
N GLN A 322 -19.06 12.45 -9.15
CA GLN A 322 -17.59 12.39 -9.15
C GLN A 322 -17.04 11.59 -7.96
N GLU A 323 -17.75 11.57 -6.83
CA GLU A 323 -17.40 10.76 -5.65
C GLU A 323 -17.37 9.27 -5.99
N MET A 324 -18.32 8.80 -6.79
CA MET A 324 -18.34 7.40 -7.22
C MET A 324 -17.19 7.09 -8.18
N VAL A 325 -16.83 8.03 -9.06
CA VAL A 325 -15.65 7.90 -9.95
C VAL A 325 -14.36 7.82 -9.13
N LEU A 326 -14.21 8.68 -8.12
CA LEU A 326 -13.07 8.68 -7.21
C LEU A 326 -12.98 7.34 -6.46
N PHE A 327 -14.11 6.84 -5.97
CA PHE A 327 -14.17 5.57 -5.26
C PHE A 327 -13.72 4.40 -6.14
N VAL A 328 -14.32 4.24 -7.32
CA VAL A 328 -13.97 3.15 -8.25
C VAL A 328 -12.51 3.25 -8.67
N SER A 329 -12.05 4.44 -9.06
CA SER A 329 -10.65 4.66 -9.46
C SER A 329 -9.68 4.35 -8.33
N GLY A 330 -10.02 4.71 -7.09
CA GLY A 330 -9.24 4.39 -5.91
C GLY A 330 -9.08 2.89 -5.68
N LEU A 331 -10.16 2.12 -5.83
CA LEU A 331 -10.13 0.66 -5.74
C LEU A 331 -9.30 0.04 -6.88
N THR A 332 -9.46 0.52 -8.11
CA THR A 332 -8.74 -0.02 -9.29
C THR A 332 -7.24 0.23 -9.24
N GLN A 333 -6.79 1.26 -8.52
CA GLN A 333 -5.36 1.56 -8.36
C GLN A 333 -4.62 0.62 -7.40
N ASP A 334 -5.34 -0.13 -6.55
CA ASP A 334 -4.73 -1.08 -5.62
C ASP A 334 -4.72 -2.49 -6.21
N ASP A 335 -3.51 -2.98 -6.53
CA ASP A 335 -3.31 -4.33 -7.08
C ASP A 335 -3.95 -5.42 -6.21
N ARG A 336 -3.97 -5.27 -4.88
CA ARG A 336 -4.55 -6.26 -3.96
C ARG A 336 -6.07 -6.34 -4.09
N VAL A 337 -6.71 -5.20 -4.33
CA VAL A 337 -8.16 -5.13 -4.57
C VAL A 337 -8.47 -5.81 -5.90
N MET A 338 -7.69 -5.52 -6.94
CA MET A 338 -7.87 -6.11 -8.26
C MET A 338 -7.66 -7.62 -8.28
N ASP A 339 -6.61 -8.11 -7.61
CA ASP A 339 -6.36 -9.54 -7.44
C ASP A 339 -7.53 -10.23 -6.74
N PHE A 340 -8.08 -9.60 -5.70
CA PHE A 340 -9.23 -10.13 -4.97
C PHE A 340 -10.50 -10.16 -5.84
N LEU A 341 -10.86 -9.03 -6.47
CA LEU A 341 -12.10 -8.89 -7.24
C LEU A 341 -12.10 -9.72 -8.54
N THR A 342 -10.92 -10.10 -9.04
CA THR A 342 -10.80 -11.05 -10.16
C THR A 342 -11.26 -12.46 -9.78
N VAL A 343 -11.10 -12.83 -8.50
CA VAL A 343 -11.51 -14.15 -7.98
C VAL A 343 -12.91 -14.09 -7.35
N HIS A 344 -13.26 -12.96 -6.75
CA HIS A 344 -14.50 -12.72 -6.01
C HIS A 344 -15.31 -11.61 -6.69
N GLU A 345 -16.22 -11.98 -7.58
CA GLU A 345 -17.01 -11.02 -8.36
C GLU A 345 -17.88 -10.13 -7.45
N SER A 346 -17.70 -8.80 -7.59
CA SER A 346 -18.55 -7.77 -6.99
C SER A 346 -19.46 -7.18 -8.08
N PRO A 347 -20.78 -7.44 -8.04
CA PRO A 347 -21.73 -6.87 -9.00
C PRO A 347 -21.71 -5.34 -9.01
N MET A 348 -21.56 -4.70 -7.85
CA MET A 348 -21.52 -3.24 -7.77
C MET A 348 -20.23 -2.67 -8.36
N TYR A 349 -19.08 -3.30 -8.12
CA TYR A 349 -17.83 -2.89 -8.78
C TYR A 349 -17.93 -3.03 -10.29
N LEU A 350 -18.44 -4.15 -10.81
CA LEU A 350 -18.60 -4.35 -12.26
C LEU A 350 -19.52 -3.31 -12.88
N LYS A 351 -20.69 -3.06 -12.27
CA LYS A 351 -21.63 -2.01 -12.69
C LYS A 351 -20.96 -0.64 -12.81
N TRP A 352 -20.18 -0.25 -11.80
CA TRP A 352 -19.61 1.09 -11.74
C TRP A 352 -18.30 1.24 -12.54
N SER A 353 -17.50 0.19 -12.64
CA SER A 353 -16.30 0.17 -13.50
C SER A 353 -16.67 0.20 -14.98
N GLU A 354 -17.72 -0.51 -15.42
CA GLU A 354 -18.24 -0.40 -16.79
C GLU A 354 -18.70 1.04 -17.09
N LYS A 355 -19.47 1.66 -16.19
CA LYS A 355 -19.89 3.07 -16.32
C LYS A 355 -18.71 4.03 -16.45
N LEU A 356 -17.62 3.79 -15.72
CA LEU A 356 -16.41 4.60 -15.78
C LEU A 356 -15.75 4.49 -17.16
N LEU A 357 -15.63 3.28 -17.71
CA LEU A 357 -15.09 3.06 -19.04
C LEU A 357 -15.90 3.78 -20.12
N TYR A 358 -17.24 3.74 -20.03
CA TYR A 358 -18.09 4.47 -20.96
C TYR A 358 -17.88 5.99 -20.90
N ARG A 359 -17.70 6.57 -19.70
CA ARG A 359 -17.40 8.01 -19.57
C ARG A 359 -16.04 8.38 -20.14
N GLN A 360 -15.00 7.56 -19.90
CA GLN A 360 -13.68 7.81 -20.47
C GLN A 360 -13.72 7.77 -21.99
N GLU A 361 -14.48 6.84 -22.57
CA GLU A 361 -14.69 6.76 -24.01
C GLU A 361 -15.49 7.96 -24.54
N GLU A 362 -16.55 8.39 -23.86
CA GLU A 362 -17.33 9.57 -24.22
C GLU A 362 -16.50 10.86 -24.16
N GLU A 363 -15.72 11.06 -23.09
CA GLU A 363 -14.80 12.19 -22.95
C GLU A 363 -13.74 12.20 -24.05
N ARG A 364 -13.16 11.05 -24.38
CA ARG A 364 -12.21 10.92 -25.50
C ARG A 364 -12.86 11.34 -26.82
N LEU A 365 -14.06 10.87 -27.11
CA LEU A 365 -14.78 11.23 -28.33
C LEU A 365 -15.12 12.74 -28.37
N LEU A 366 -15.50 13.33 -27.23
CA LEU A 366 -15.75 14.78 -27.13
C LEU A 366 -14.47 15.62 -27.28
N GLU A 367 -13.33 15.11 -26.80
CA GLU A 367 -12.02 15.72 -27.00
C GLU A 367 -11.61 15.67 -28.48
N GLU A 368 -11.85 14.55 -29.15
CA GLU A 368 -11.61 14.38 -30.60
C GLU A 368 -12.51 15.31 -31.42
N CYS A 369 -13.81 15.38 -31.11
CA CYS A 369 -14.72 16.33 -31.75
C CYS A 369 -14.28 17.79 -31.56
N ARG A 370 -13.86 18.18 -30.34
CA ARG A 370 -13.35 19.55 -30.09
C ARG A 370 -12.08 19.85 -30.88
N LYS A 371 -11.16 18.89 -30.98
CA LYS A 371 -9.95 19.02 -31.80
C LYS A 371 -10.26 19.12 -33.29
N GLU A 372 -11.25 18.39 -33.79
CA GLU A 372 -11.71 18.51 -35.17
C GLU A 372 -12.43 19.84 -35.44
N GLU A 373 -13.23 20.34 -34.50
CA GLU A 373 -13.86 21.67 -34.59
C GLU A 373 -12.82 22.79 -34.61
N ASP A 374 -11.78 22.71 -33.77
CA ASP A 374 -10.65 23.65 -33.77
C ASP A 374 -9.85 23.60 -35.09
N LEU A 375 -9.70 22.41 -35.69
CA LEU A 375 -9.06 22.22 -37.01
C LEU A 375 -9.92 22.68 -38.20
N LEU A 376 -11.25 22.71 -38.05
CA LEU A 376 -12.19 23.19 -39.07
C LEU A 376 -12.52 24.69 -38.90
N GLY A 377 -12.13 25.29 -37.78
CA GLY A 377 -12.25 26.71 -37.47
C GLY A 377 -11.07 27.59 -37.90
N GLU A 378 -9.96 26.98 -38.35
CA GLU A 378 -8.86 27.64 -39.09
C GLU A 378 -9.06 27.54 -40.61
#